data_AF-A0A9E5J405-F1
#
_entry.id   AF-A0A9E5J405-F1
#
_cell.length_a   1.000
_cell.length_b   1.000
_cell.length_c   1.000
_cell.angle_alpha   90.00
_cell.angle_beta   90.00
_cell.angle_gamma   90.00
#
_symmetry.space_group_name_H-M   'P 1'
#
loop_
_entity.id
_entity.type
_entity.pdbx_description
1 polymer ?
#
loop_
_entity_poly.entity_id
_entity_poly.type
_entity_poly.pdbx_seq_one_letter_code
_entity_poly.pdbx_strand_id
1 'polypeptide(L)' 'MHAWLCENPVGVEALTWKELPTPAPQAGQVLIRIEAASLNFPDLLIVQNKYQ' A
#
# COMPACT_ATOMS: atom_id res chain seq x y z
N MET A 1 7.17 5.42 -9.40
CA MET A 1 6.76 5.75 -8.02
C MET A 1 7.22 4.64 -7.09
N HIS A 2 7.45 4.91 -5.80
CA HIS A 2 7.70 3.83 -4.85
C HIS A 2 6.44 3.50 -4.05
N ALA A 3 6.29 2.23 -3.68
CA ALA A 3 5.18 1.74 -2.87
C ALA A 3 5.61 0.59 -1.95
N TRP A 4 4.95 0.46 -0.81
CA TRP A 4 5.02 -0.73 0.03
C TRP A 4 4.05 -1.78 -0.53
N LEU A 5 4.56 -2.96 -0.88
CA LEU A 5 3.74 -4.09 -1.36
C LEU A 5 3.68 -5.20 -0.31
N CYS A 6 2.45 -5.67 -0.09
CA CYS A 6 2.13 -6.85 0.70
C CYS A 6 1.73 -7.99 -0.25
N GLU A 7 2.69 -8.76 -0.73
CA GLU A 7 2.45 -9.90 -1.64
C GLU A 7 2.10 -11.19 -0.87
N ASN A 8 2.53 -11.28 0.40
CA ASN A 8 2.23 -12.37 1.30
C ASN A 8 1.93 -11.81 2.71
N PRO A 9 0.66 -11.77 3.16
CA PRO A 9 0.25 -11.10 4.39
C PRO A 9 0.56 -11.91 5.66
N VAL A 10 1.85 -12.16 5.90
CA VAL A 10 2.37 -12.93 7.04
C VAL A 10 3.06 -12.06 8.11
N GLY A 11 2.94 -10.74 7.99
CA GLY A 11 3.52 -9.77 8.92
C GLY A 11 4.26 -8.63 8.23
N VAL A 12 4.63 -7.63 9.02
CA VAL A 12 5.28 -6.38 8.56
C VAL A 12 6.62 -6.62 7.87
N GLU A 13 7.35 -7.66 8.26
CA GLU A 13 8.65 -8.03 7.69
C GLU A 13 8.55 -8.55 6.25
N ALA A 14 7.35 -8.97 5.82
CA ALA A 14 7.10 -9.39 4.44
C ALA A 14 6.76 -8.22 3.50
N LEU A 15 6.64 -7.00 4.03
CA LEU A 15 6.42 -5.81 3.21
C LEU A 15 7.67 -5.45 2.43
N THR A 16 7.48 -5.14 1.15
CA THR A 16 8.59 -4.80 0.25
C THR A 16 8.44 -3.38 -0.27
N TRP A 17 9.50 -2.58 -0.17
CA TRP A 17 9.56 -1.26 -0.79
C TRP A 17 10.02 -1.42 -2.23
N LYS A 18 9.11 -1.22 -3.18
CA LYS A 18 9.36 -1.46 -4.61
C LYS A 18 9.09 -0.22 -5.45
N GLU A 19 9.87 -0.07 -6.51
CA GLU A 19 9.57 0.87 -7.59
C GLU A 19 8.52 0.27 -8.52
N LEU A 20 7.51 1.06 -8.88
CA LEU A 20 6.41 0.71 -9.76
C LEU A 20 6.14 1.84 -10.77
N PRO A 21 5.54 1.54 -11.93
CA PRO A 21 5.06 2.57 -12.84
C PRO A 21 4.06 3.51 -12.15
N THR A 22 4.09 4.79 -12.51
CA THR A 22 3.05 5.74 -12.07
C THR A 22 1.73 5.37 -12.75
N PRO A 23 0.62 5.18 -12.01
CA PRO A 23 -0.66 4.79 -12.59
C PRO A 23 -1.26 5.93 -13.43
N ALA A 24 -1.93 5.57 -14.53
CA ALA A 24 -2.71 6.49 -15.33
C ALA A 24 -4.18 6.49 -14.86
N PRO A 25 -4.78 7.64 -14.50
CA PRO A 25 -6.17 7.69 -14.08
C PRO A 25 -7.11 7.41 -15.27
N GLN A 26 -8.22 6.69 -15.01
CA GLN A 26 -9.31 6.49 -15.97
C GLN A 26 -10.39 7.58 -15.83
N ALA A 27 -11.43 7.51 -16.65
CA ALA A 27 -12.58 8.41 -16.56
C ALA A 27 -13.20 8.36 -15.15
N GLY A 28 -13.33 9.52 -14.51
CA GLY A 28 -13.84 9.64 -13.14
C GLY A 28 -12.81 9.43 -12.02
N GLN A 29 -11.54 9.18 -12.34
CA GLN A 29 -10.46 9.06 -11.36
C GLN A 29 -9.55 10.30 -11.36
N VAL A 30 -8.84 10.49 -10.25
CA VAL A 30 -7.79 11.52 -10.10
C VAL A 30 -6.48 10.86 -9.68
N LEU A 31 -5.35 11.41 -10.16
CA LEU A 31 -4.02 11.01 -9.73
C LEU A 31 -3.54 11.93 -8.62
N ILE A 32 -3.22 11.36 -7.46
CA ILE A 32 -2.72 12.11 -6.29
C ILE A 32 -1.25 11.79 -6.09
N ARG A 33 -0.42 12.83 -5.97
CA ARG A 33 0.95 12.69 -5.50
C ARG A 33 0.94 12.68 -3.97
N ILE A 34 1.34 11.56 -3.39
CA ILE A 34 1.40 11.39 -1.94
C ILE A 34 2.63 12.12 -1.39
N GLU A 35 2.41 13.11 -0.52
CA GLU A 35 3.49 13.80 0.22
C GLU A 35 3.70 13.19 1.62
N ALA A 36 2.64 12.62 2.21
CA ALA A 36 2.69 11.92 3.50
C ALA A 36 1.61 10.83 3.57
N ALA A 37 1.90 9.77 4.32
CA ALA A 37 0.96 8.71 4.68
C ALA A 37 1.07 8.42 6.18
N SER A 38 -0.05 8.08 6.82
CA SER A 38 -0.09 7.66 8.23
C SER A 38 -0.21 6.14 8.31
N LEU A 39 0.20 5.57 9.44
CA LEU A 39 -0.07 4.19 9.80
C LEU A 39 -1.19 4.15 10.85
N ASN A 40 -2.12 3.24 10.67
CA ASN A 40 -3.25 3.00 11.53
C ASN A 40 -3.25 1.55 12.02
N PHE A 41 -3.97 1.28 13.10
CA PHE A 41 -4.06 -0.08 13.64
C PHE A 41 -4.57 -1.14 12.64
N PRO A 42 -5.58 -0.84 11.78
CA PRO A 42 -6.00 -1.76 10.72
C PRO A 42 -4.90 -2.17 9.74
N ASP A 43 -3.89 -1.34 9.50
CA ASP A 43 -2.81 -1.68 8.59
C ASP A 43 -2.03 -2.91 9.11
N LEU A 44 -1.81 -2.99 10.42
CA LEU A 44 -1.22 -4.17 11.07
C LEU A 44 -2.09 -5.41 10.91
N LEU A 45 -3.41 -5.26 10.99
CA LEU A 45 -4.34 -6.38 10.82
C LEU A 45 -4.34 -6.88 9.38
N ILE A 46 -4.32 -5.98 8.39
CA ILE A 46 -4.31 -6.32 6.97
C ILE A 46 -3.05 -7.10 6.61
N VAL A 47 -1.87 -6.60 6.99
CA VAL A 47 -0.58 -7.24 6.62
C VAL A 47 -0.31 -8.54 7.37
N GLN A 48 -1.13 -8.87 8.38
CA GLN A 48 -1.11 -10.13 9.11
C GLN A 48 -2.27 -11.07 8.74
N ASN A 49 -3.12 -10.70 7.78
CA ASN A 49 -4.32 -11.43 7.42
C ASN A 49 -5.30 -11.64 8.59
N LYS A 50 -5.48 -10.62 9.43
CA LYS A 50 -6.33 -10.61 10.63
C LYS A 50 -7.47 -9.59 10.56
N TYR A 51 -7.63 -8.87 9.47
CA TYR A 51 -8.73 -7.92 9.28
C TYR A 51 -10.03 -8.70 8.96
N GLN A 52 -11.10 -8.48 9.74
CA GLN A 52 -12.40 -9.18 9.64
C GLN A 52 -13.43 -8.36 8.88
#